data_AF-A0AAP8IRY3-F1
#
_entry.id   AF-A0AAP8IRY3-F1
#
_cell.length_a   1.000
_cell.length_b   1.000
_cell.length_c   1.000
_cell.angle_alpha   90.00
_cell.angle_beta   90.00
_cell.angle_gamma   90.00
#
_symmetry.space_group_name_H-M   'P 1'
#
loop_
_entity.id
_entity.type
_entity.pdbx_description
1 polymer ?
#
loop_
_entity_poly.entity_id
_entity_poly.type
_entity_poly.pdbx_seq_one_letter_code
_entity_poly.pdbx_strand_id
1 'polypeptide(L)'
;MNNFYINDLFSNSEQNKRCFAPKTNAERKAVQRSSQRGEAVRVYKNLYMRKEYWNSLYEAEKIRHIALSIIESHPDCKLTASTASALLGYQVSKDYDSEKNCYDNAFLSKKKNCVDARDTKIYIRSNKRKSNKYNNQLKVIPSVGYEQNGMSDDVRILTRENNSTGQLIKLPHASDCVTEEIKSHLVDKSTMLFDVANNYSFRFALPIFDSAARDNVNLNRVIEICKSRYCDCKNNLSGVDCNSEIANNKTCANGSLHKNQRHYTRDYAYLDDLRNYAKTNGGTNFSLSFKQIFECEQKKLAKLCKLCFFANGLSENAGESLARGTMINLGFMIPELQREFEIPHVNLKYRCDFLWSLNNGELIVGEFDGYSKYYIDTDDAQYKNVNLNSSEDNKNLFESRNQSVIHKNIDKQAEREVLLMKECGVNKIVRFNYSDILDPRKLEKKLAAVGVPRIIGK
;
A
#
# COMPACT_ATOMS: atom_id res chain seq x y z
N MET A 1 -2.20 -6.46 -43.10
CA MET A 1 -2.40 -5.58 -41.93
C MET A 1 -1.20 -4.65 -41.82
N ASN A 2 -1.42 -3.38 -42.15
CA ASN A 2 -0.41 -2.31 -42.05
C ASN A 2 -0.14 -1.95 -40.58
N ASN A 3 1.02 -1.35 -40.30
CA ASN A 3 1.44 -0.95 -38.96
C ASN A 3 0.46 0.01 -38.26
N PHE A 4 -0.32 0.76 -39.04
CA PHE A 4 -1.36 1.67 -38.56
C PHE A 4 -2.45 0.94 -37.76
N TYR A 5 -2.95 -0.20 -38.25
CA TYR A 5 -4.06 -0.92 -37.60
C TYR A 5 -3.73 -1.44 -36.20
N ILE A 6 -2.52 -1.94 -35.96
CA ILE A 6 -2.12 -2.43 -34.63
C ILE A 6 -1.91 -1.27 -33.65
N ASN A 7 -1.41 -0.12 -34.14
CA ASN A 7 -1.25 1.08 -33.33
C ASN A 7 -2.62 1.62 -32.88
N ASP A 8 -3.63 1.61 -33.74
CA ASP A 8 -4.99 2.02 -33.37
C ASP A 8 -5.58 1.11 -32.29
N LEU A 9 -5.35 -0.21 -32.38
CA LEU A 9 -5.77 -1.16 -31.35
C LEU A 9 -5.07 -0.93 -30.01
N PHE A 10 -3.77 -0.60 -30.02
CA PHE A 10 -3.06 -0.20 -28.80
C PHE A 10 -3.62 1.11 -28.25
N SER A 11 -3.76 2.15 -29.07
CA SER A 11 -4.31 3.45 -28.64
C SER A 11 -5.70 3.30 -28.01
N ASN A 12 -6.58 2.49 -28.61
CA ASN A 12 -7.90 2.22 -28.04
C ASN A 12 -7.79 1.49 -26.69
N SER A 13 -6.89 0.52 -26.55
CA SER A 13 -6.69 -0.20 -25.28
C SER A 13 -6.15 0.74 -24.18
N GLU A 14 -5.17 1.57 -24.52
CA GLU A 14 -4.53 2.57 -23.66
C GLU A 14 -5.55 3.62 -23.16
N GLN A 15 -6.39 4.15 -24.06
CA GLN A 15 -7.47 5.08 -23.71
C GLN A 15 -8.48 4.48 -22.74
N ASN A 16 -8.81 3.19 -22.93
CA ASN A 16 -9.74 2.46 -22.06
C ASN A 16 -9.07 1.88 -20.80
N LYS A 17 -7.79 2.22 -20.53
CA LYS A 17 -7.01 1.70 -19.38
C LYS A 17 -7.01 0.17 -19.30
N ARG A 18 -6.92 -0.49 -20.46
CA ARG A 18 -6.91 -1.94 -20.64
C ARG A 18 -5.71 -2.37 -21.46
N CYS A 19 -5.43 -3.67 -21.42
CA CYS A 19 -4.43 -4.31 -22.24
C CYS A 19 -5.04 -4.83 -23.53
N PHE A 20 -4.26 -4.78 -24.60
CA PHE A 20 -4.68 -5.33 -25.88
C PHE A 20 -4.69 -6.87 -25.83
N ALA A 21 -5.84 -7.47 -26.11
CA ALA A 21 -6.04 -8.91 -26.21
C ALA A 21 -6.38 -9.28 -27.67
N PRO A 22 -5.48 -9.95 -28.42
CA PRO A 22 -5.71 -10.25 -29.83
C PRO A 22 -6.81 -11.31 -30.00
N LYS A 23 -7.89 -10.95 -30.69
CA LYS A 23 -9.07 -11.79 -30.96
C LYS A 23 -8.91 -12.61 -32.24
N THR A 24 -8.35 -12.02 -33.29
CA THR A 24 -8.19 -12.67 -34.60
C THR A 24 -6.78 -13.23 -34.84
N ASN A 25 -6.65 -14.19 -35.77
CA ASN A 25 -5.33 -14.69 -36.19
C ASN A 25 -4.44 -13.59 -36.79
N ALA A 26 -5.05 -12.61 -37.45
CA ALA A 26 -4.34 -11.50 -38.05
C ALA A 26 -3.77 -10.55 -36.96
N GLU A 27 -4.55 -10.24 -35.93
CA GLU A 27 -4.09 -9.51 -34.73
C GLU A 27 -2.96 -10.25 -34.01
N ARG A 28 -3.09 -11.56 -33.79
CA ARG A 28 -2.02 -12.38 -33.17
C ARG A 28 -0.72 -12.30 -33.95
N LYS A 29 -0.77 -12.40 -35.29
CA LYS A 29 0.41 -12.24 -36.15
C LYS A 29 0.95 -10.81 -36.12
N ALA A 30 0.09 -9.80 -36.05
CA ALA A 30 0.50 -8.40 -36.00
C ALA A 30 1.24 -8.06 -34.70
N VAL A 31 0.66 -8.44 -33.55
CA VAL A 31 1.30 -8.19 -32.24
C VAL A 31 2.59 -9.00 -32.08
N GLN A 32 2.63 -10.22 -32.60
CA GLN A 32 3.86 -11.02 -32.62
C GLN A 32 4.99 -10.31 -33.38
N ARG A 33 4.70 -9.73 -34.56
CA ARG A 33 5.68 -8.92 -35.31
C ARG A 33 6.11 -7.68 -34.54
N SER A 34 5.17 -6.96 -33.92
CA SER A 34 5.49 -5.77 -33.11
C SER A 34 6.36 -6.13 -31.89
N SER A 35 6.12 -7.27 -31.25
CA SER A 35 6.98 -7.79 -30.18
C SER A 35 8.37 -8.20 -30.67
N GLN A 36 8.48 -8.82 -31.85
CA GLN A 36 9.79 -9.12 -32.46
C GLN A 36 10.61 -7.86 -32.77
N ARG A 37 9.94 -6.75 -33.11
CA ARG A 37 10.57 -5.43 -33.28
C ARG A 37 10.88 -4.71 -31.95
N GLY A 38 10.44 -5.26 -30.82
CA GLY A 38 10.63 -4.64 -29.51
C GLY A 38 9.71 -3.45 -29.23
N GLU A 39 8.68 -3.21 -30.04
CA GLU A 39 7.71 -2.12 -29.89
C GLU A 39 6.57 -2.50 -28.92
N ALA A 40 6.24 -3.79 -28.84
CA ALA A 40 5.20 -4.32 -27.97
C ALA A 40 5.75 -5.35 -26.98
N VAL A 41 5.23 -5.33 -25.75
CA VAL A 41 5.58 -6.28 -24.70
C VAL A 41 4.34 -7.08 -24.30
N ARG A 42 4.53 -8.38 -24.07
CA ARG A 42 3.51 -9.21 -23.43
C ARG A 42 3.54 -8.95 -21.93
N VAL A 43 2.47 -8.34 -21.41
CA VAL A 43 2.40 -7.88 -20.00
C VAL A 43 1.73 -8.89 -19.08
N TYR A 44 0.90 -9.75 -19.65
CA TYR A 44 0.23 -10.85 -18.97
C TYR A 44 -0.12 -11.94 -20.00
N LYS A 45 -0.59 -13.11 -19.56
CA LYS A 45 -0.99 -14.18 -20.49
C LYS A 45 -2.04 -13.67 -21.49
N ASN A 46 -1.68 -13.71 -22.77
CA ASN A 46 -2.47 -13.23 -23.91
C ASN A 46 -2.79 -11.72 -23.92
N LEU A 47 -2.11 -10.92 -23.09
CA LEU A 47 -2.28 -9.47 -23.03
C LEU A 47 -0.98 -8.77 -23.42
N TYR A 48 -1.11 -7.73 -24.24
CA TYR A 48 0.01 -6.99 -24.81
C TYR A 48 -0.20 -5.49 -24.65
N MET A 49 0.90 -4.76 -24.58
CA MET A 49 0.93 -3.30 -24.54
C MET A 49 2.08 -2.77 -25.40
N ARG A 50 1.96 -1.53 -25.87
CA ARG A 50 3.10 -0.78 -26.38
C ARG A 50 4.15 -0.65 -25.28
N LYS A 51 5.40 -0.98 -25.60
CA LYS A 51 6.50 -1.06 -24.64
C LYS A 51 6.77 0.27 -23.94
N GLU A 52 6.80 1.37 -24.71
CA GLU A 52 7.04 2.71 -24.17
C GLU A 52 5.97 3.12 -23.17
N TYR A 53 4.69 2.98 -23.54
CA TYR A 53 3.56 3.26 -22.65
C TYR A 53 3.59 2.37 -21.40
N TRP A 54 3.80 1.07 -21.56
CA TRP A 54 3.88 0.17 -20.41
C TRP A 54 4.99 0.54 -19.44
N ASN A 55 6.15 0.95 -19.96
CA ASN A 55 7.29 1.33 -19.13
C ASN A 55 7.10 2.65 -18.39
N SER A 56 6.29 3.57 -18.92
CA SER A 56 5.96 4.82 -18.22
C SER A 56 4.98 4.62 -17.07
N LEU A 57 4.20 3.55 -17.05
CA LEU A 57 3.20 3.30 -16.01
C LEU A 57 3.81 2.92 -14.64
N TYR A 58 3.30 3.54 -13.58
CA TYR A 58 3.46 3.11 -12.20
C TYR A 58 2.79 1.76 -11.95
N GLU A 59 3.27 1.07 -10.90
CA GLU A 59 2.87 -0.31 -10.61
C GLU A 59 1.35 -0.45 -10.41
N ALA A 60 0.72 0.47 -9.68
CA ALA A 60 -0.74 0.47 -9.51
C ALA A 60 -1.49 0.53 -10.85
N GLU A 61 -0.98 1.32 -11.81
CA GLU A 61 -1.62 1.47 -13.11
C GLU A 61 -1.42 0.23 -13.97
N LYS A 62 -0.22 -0.36 -13.95
CA LYS A 62 0.06 -1.66 -14.58
C LYS A 62 -0.90 -2.73 -14.09
N ILE A 63 -1.10 -2.81 -12.78
CA ILE A 63 -2.05 -3.72 -12.14
C ILE A 63 -3.47 -3.45 -12.64
N ARG A 64 -3.93 -2.18 -12.65
CA ARG A 64 -5.26 -1.81 -13.15
C ARG A 64 -5.50 -2.24 -14.59
N HIS A 65 -4.54 -1.97 -15.49
CA HIS A 65 -4.66 -2.35 -16.91
C HIS A 65 -4.85 -3.85 -17.08
N ILE A 66 -4.05 -4.66 -16.38
CA ILE A 66 -4.19 -6.12 -16.43
C ILE A 66 -5.50 -6.55 -15.80
N ALA A 67 -5.84 -6.07 -14.60
CA ALA A 67 -7.01 -6.47 -13.84
C ALA A 67 -8.31 -6.21 -14.60
N LEU A 68 -8.48 -4.99 -15.14
CA LEU A 68 -9.64 -4.61 -15.95
C LEU A 68 -9.74 -5.46 -17.22
N SER A 69 -8.62 -5.89 -17.79
CA SER A 69 -8.64 -6.73 -19.00
C SER A 69 -9.05 -8.18 -18.76
N ILE A 70 -8.89 -8.70 -17.53
CA ILE A 70 -9.14 -10.11 -17.23
C ILE A 70 -10.42 -10.34 -16.42
N ILE A 71 -11.03 -9.29 -15.87
CA ILE A 71 -12.20 -9.35 -14.99
C ILE A 71 -13.40 -10.00 -15.68
N GLU A 72 -13.65 -9.65 -16.94
CA GLU A 72 -14.71 -10.22 -17.79
C GLU A 72 -14.46 -11.70 -18.12
N SER A 73 -13.19 -12.11 -18.21
CA SER A 73 -12.81 -13.49 -18.54
C SER A 73 -12.81 -14.41 -17.32
N HIS A 74 -12.93 -13.89 -16.10
CA HIS A 74 -12.84 -14.65 -14.85
C HIS A 74 -13.92 -14.20 -13.83
N PRO A 75 -15.23 -14.30 -14.17
CA PRO A 75 -16.31 -13.77 -13.33
C PRO A 75 -16.38 -14.42 -11.93
N ASP A 76 -15.95 -15.69 -11.81
CA ASP A 76 -15.94 -16.43 -10.54
C ASP A 76 -14.81 -16.00 -9.58
N CYS A 77 -13.78 -15.29 -10.07
CA CYS A 77 -12.61 -14.94 -9.28
C CYS A 77 -12.82 -13.60 -8.58
N LYS A 78 -12.44 -13.51 -7.30
CA LYS A 78 -12.43 -12.24 -6.57
C LYS A 78 -11.03 -11.65 -6.58
N LEU A 79 -10.88 -10.42 -7.03
CA LEU A 79 -9.60 -9.71 -7.01
C LEU A 79 -9.28 -9.30 -5.57
N THR A 80 -8.03 -9.45 -5.14
CA THR A 80 -7.60 -9.18 -3.76
C THR A 80 -6.21 -8.54 -3.69
N ALA A 81 -5.72 -8.32 -2.46
CA ALA A 81 -4.41 -7.75 -2.15
C ALA A 81 -4.15 -6.47 -2.97
N SER A 82 -2.94 -6.33 -3.50
CA SER A 82 -2.56 -5.19 -4.34
C SER A 82 -3.41 -5.01 -5.60
N THR A 83 -4.03 -6.08 -6.12
CA THR A 83 -4.93 -5.98 -7.28
C THR A 83 -6.21 -5.26 -6.94
N ALA A 84 -6.86 -5.63 -5.82
CA ALA A 84 -8.01 -4.88 -5.33
C ALA A 84 -7.62 -3.47 -4.88
N SER A 85 -6.48 -3.31 -4.20
CA SER A 85 -6.00 -1.99 -3.76
C SER A 85 -5.79 -1.03 -4.94
N ALA A 86 -5.16 -1.49 -6.02
CA ALA A 86 -4.94 -0.67 -7.20
C ALA A 86 -6.24 -0.25 -7.90
N LEU A 87 -7.27 -1.11 -7.91
CA LEU A 87 -8.60 -0.82 -8.45
C LEU A 87 -9.40 0.13 -7.55
N LEU A 88 -9.17 0.12 -6.23
CA LEU A 88 -9.72 1.09 -5.28
C LEU A 88 -9.00 2.45 -5.31
N GLY A 89 -7.97 2.61 -6.15
CA GLY A 89 -7.18 3.84 -6.24
C GLY A 89 -6.11 3.98 -5.14
N TYR A 90 -5.84 2.93 -4.37
CA TYR A 90 -4.81 2.96 -3.33
C TYR A 90 -3.41 2.95 -3.95
N GLN A 91 -2.46 3.50 -3.20
CA GLN A 91 -1.05 3.54 -3.59
C GLN A 91 -0.44 2.15 -3.43
N VAL A 92 0.07 1.61 -4.55
CA VAL A 92 0.70 0.28 -4.61
C VAL A 92 2.10 0.42 -5.16
N SER A 93 3.07 -0.12 -4.42
CA SER A 93 4.46 -0.27 -4.87
C SER A 93 4.77 -1.73 -5.18
N LYS A 94 5.71 -1.95 -6.10
CA LYS A 94 6.25 -3.28 -6.36
C LYS A 94 7.03 -3.78 -5.13
N ASP A 95 6.72 -4.98 -4.66
CA ASP A 95 7.42 -5.61 -3.54
C ASP A 95 8.71 -6.30 -4.01
N TYR A 96 9.80 -5.54 -3.94
CA TYR A 96 11.13 -6.03 -4.33
C TYR A 96 11.76 -6.98 -3.30
N ASP A 97 11.28 -6.99 -2.05
CA ASP A 97 11.84 -7.84 -0.98
C ASP A 97 11.37 -9.29 -1.12
N SER A 98 10.09 -9.51 -1.46
CA SER A 98 9.57 -10.86 -1.69
C SER A 98 10.15 -11.52 -2.93
N GLU A 99 10.65 -10.74 -3.89
CA GLU A 99 11.31 -11.25 -5.10
C GLU A 99 12.78 -11.63 -4.87
N LYS A 100 13.54 -10.86 -4.08
CA LYS A 100 14.93 -11.23 -3.69
C LYS A 100 14.98 -12.58 -2.98
N ASN A 101 14.04 -12.81 -2.05
CA ASN A 101 13.90 -14.12 -1.40
C ASN A 101 13.62 -15.26 -2.39
N CYS A 102 12.97 -15.01 -3.53
CA CYS A 102 12.81 -16.03 -4.57
C CYS A 102 14.09 -16.28 -5.37
N TYR A 103 14.90 -15.26 -5.65
CA TYR A 103 16.17 -15.42 -6.38
C TYR A 103 17.21 -16.18 -5.57
N ASP A 104 17.39 -15.84 -4.29
CA ASP A 104 18.35 -16.51 -3.42
C ASP A 104 17.97 -17.99 -3.20
N ASN A 105 16.66 -18.27 -3.04
CA ASN A 105 16.14 -19.64 -2.92
C ASN A 105 16.15 -20.43 -4.25
N ALA A 106 16.03 -19.76 -5.41
CA ALA A 106 16.14 -20.38 -6.73
C ALA A 106 17.60 -20.68 -7.11
N PHE A 107 18.56 -19.90 -6.61
CA PHE A 107 19.99 -20.17 -6.81
C PHE A 107 20.41 -21.47 -6.08
N LEU A 108 19.84 -21.72 -4.91
CA LEU A 108 20.03 -22.95 -4.13
C LEU A 108 19.29 -24.17 -4.74
N SER A 109 18.17 -23.95 -5.41
CA SER A 109 17.38 -25.01 -6.05
C SER A 109 17.48 -24.89 -7.56
N LYS A 110 18.41 -25.61 -8.21
CA LYS A 110 18.70 -25.65 -9.67
C LYS A 110 17.45 -25.78 -10.61
N LYS A 111 16.53 -24.81 -10.62
CA LYS A 111 15.28 -24.78 -11.38
C LYS A 111 15.32 -23.58 -12.32
N LYS A 112 15.33 -23.85 -13.62
CA LYS A 112 15.40 -22.90 -14.74
C LYS A 112 14.15 -22.01 -14.95
N ASN A 113 13.23 -21.92 -13.99
CA ASN A 113 12.01 -21.10 -14.12
C ASN A 113 12.01 -19.95 -13.10
N CYS A 114 13.08 -19.16 -13.11
CA CYS A 114 13.15 -17.93 -12.34
C CYS A 114 12.15 -16.94 -12.94
N VAL A 115 11.23 -16.43 -12.12
CA VAL A 115 10.31 -15.34 -12.46
C VAL A 115 11.17 -14.15 -12.93
N ASP A 116 10.84 -13.49 -14.04
CA ASP A 116 11.49 -12.22 -14.35
C ASP A 116 11.07 -11.22 -13.26
N ALA A 117 12.03 -10.65 -12.53
CA ALA A 117 11.84 -9.62 -11.50
C ALA A 117 11.09 -8.37 -12.00
N ARG A 118 10.64 -8.34 -13.26
CA ARG A 118 9.91 -7.27 -13.93
C ARG A 118 8.41 -7.52 -14.04
N ASP A 119 7.94 -8.74 -13.82
CA ASP A 119 6.54 -9.08 -14.00
C ASP A 119 5.63 -8.47 -12.92
N THR A 120 4.52 -7.86 -13.33
CA THR A 120 3.46 -7.38 -12.43
C THR A 120 2.63 -8.56 -11.93
N LYS A 121 2.49 -8.69 -10.61
CA LYS A 121 1.73 -9.77 -9.95
C LYS A 121 0.25 -9.39 -9.84
N ILE A 122 -0.63 -10.35 -10.13
CA ILE A 122 -2.08 -10.24 -10.00
C ILE A 122 -2.56 -11.21 -8.94
N TYR A 123 -3.30 -10.72 -7.95
CA TYR A 123 -3.78 -11.48 -6.81
C TYR A 123 -5.29 -11.71 -6.91
N ILE A 124 -5.67 -12.97 -6.79
CA ILE A 124 -7.07 -13.39 -6.77
C ILE A 124 -7.34 -14.34 -5.60
N ARG A 125 -8.56 -14.33 -5.10
CA ARG A 125 -9.13 -15.42 -4.29
C ARG A 125 -9.99 -16.32 -5.16
N SER A 126 -9.84 -17.63 -4.98
CA SER A 126 -10.63 -18.63 -5.70
C SER A 126 -10.82 -19.92 -4.88
N ASN A 127 -12.00 -20.52 -5.00
CA ASN A 127 -12.29 -21.87 -4.49
C ASN A 127 -11.65 -22.96 -5.38
N LYS A 128 -11.38 -22.64 -6.66
CA LYS A 128 -10.80 -23.58 -7.61
C LYS A 128 -9.29 -23.64 -7.40
N ARG A 129 -8.81 -24.71 -6.74
CA ARG A 129 -7.36 -25.00 -6.60
C ARG A 129 -6.67 -25.44 -7.90
N LYS A 130 -7.44 -25.62 -8.99
CA LYS A 130 -6.93 -26.17 -10.25
C LYS A 130 -5.94 -25.20 -10.89
N SER A 131 -4.66 -25.49 -10.66
CA SER A 131 -3.58 -25.43 -11.65
C SER A 131 -3.62 -24.24 -12.63
N ASN A 132 -3.47 -23.01 -12.13
CA ASN A 132 -2.85 -21.94 -12.90
C ASN A 132 -1.32 -22.14 -12.98
N LYS A 133 -0.88 -23.40 -13.16
CA LYS A 133 0.53 -23.85 -13.16
C LYS A 133 1.41 -23.16 -14.22
N TYR A 134 0.82 -22.37 -15.12
CA TYR A 134 1.49 -21.75 -16.26
C TYR A 134 1.46 -20.22 -16.27
N ASN A 135 0.92 -19.57 -15.23
CA ASN A 135 1.04 -18.12 -15.10
C ASN A 135 1.70 -17.75 -13.77
N ASN A 136 3.01 -17.50 -13.83
CA ASN A 136 3.84 -17.06 -12.71
C ASN A 136 3.40 -15.70 -12.13
N GLN A 137 2.72 -14.88 -12.93
CA GLN A 137 2.20 -13.57 -12.54
C GLN A 137 0.91 -13.67 -11.71
N LEU A 138 0.15 -14.76 -11.83
CA LEU A 138 -1.11 -14.95 -11.12
C LEU A 138 -0.89 -15.63 -9.77
N LYS A 139 -1.15 -14.89 -8.69
CA LYS A 139 -1.12 -15.38 -7.31
C LYS A 139 -2.53 -15.70 -6.85
N VAL A 140 -2.79 -16.99 -6.62
CA VAL A 140 -4.07 -17.49 -6.16
C VAL A 140 -4.01 -17.71 -4.65
N ILE A 141 -4.78 -16.94 -3.91
CA ILE A 141 -5.03 -17.14 -2.49
C ILE A 141 -6.26 -18.06 -2.36
N PRO A 142 -6.19 -19.17 -1.58
CA PRO A 142 -7.35 -20.02 -1.38
C PRO A 142 -8.48 -19.24 -0.73
N SER A 143 -9.67 -19.33 -1.31
CA SER A 143 -10.86 -18.79 -0.67
C SER A 143 -11.24 -19.62 0.57
N VAL A 144 -11.73 -18.94 1.60
CA VAL A 144 -12.09 -19.51 2.90
C VAL A 144 -13.61 -19.58 3.12
N GLY A 145 -14.40 -18.95 2.25
CA GLY A 145 -15.87 -18.94 2.29
C GLY A 145 -16.48 -17.81 3.12
N TYR A 146 -15.66 -16.99 3.79
CA TYR A 146 -16.10 -15.84 4.60
C TYR A 146 -15.95 -14.49 3.90
N GLU A 147 -15.30 -14.48 2.73
CA GLU A 147 -15.05 -13.29 1.95
C GLU A 147 -16.36 -12.71 1.43
N GLN A 148 -16.51 -11.41 1.59
CA GLN A 148 -17.61 -10.68 0.97
C GLN A 148 -17.06 -9.91 -0.24
N ASN A 149 -17.96 -9.29 -1.02
CA ASN A 149 -17.52 -8.42 -2.10
C ASN A 149 -17.17 -7.01 -1.59
N GLY A 150 -16.54 -6.20 -2.43
CA GLY A 150 -16.16 -4.82 -2.13
C GLY A 150 -17.32 -3.87 -1.80
N MET A 151 -18.57 -4.34 -1.87
CA MET A 151 -19.77 -3.59 -1.49
C MET A 151 -20.27 -3.89 -0.07
N SER A 152 -19.73 -4.93 0.58
CA SER A 152 -20.38 -5.56 1.73
C SER A 152 -19.77 -5.22 3.10
N ASP A 153 -18.46 -4.95 3.21
CA ASP A 153 -17.86 -4.61 4.51
C ASP A 153 -17.93 -3.11 4.81
N ASP A 154 -18.77 -2.74 5.77
CA ASP A 154 -18.79 -1.36 6.25
C ASP A 154 -17.74 -1.16 7.35
N VAL A 155 -16.55 -0.78 6.92
CA VAL A 155 -15.40 -0.42 7.75
C VAL A 155 -15.22 1.10 7.87
N ARG A 156 -16.28 1.89 7.68
CA ARG A 156 -16.19 3.36 7.80
C ARG A 156 -15.94 3.80 9.23
N ILE A 157 -15.17 4.89 9.37
CA ILE A 157 -15.11 5.63 10.63
C ILE A 157 -16.46 6.31 10.88
N LEU A 158 -16.97 6.13 12.10
CA LEU A 158 -18.13 6.86 12.62
C LEU A 158 -17.63 8.04 13.44
N THR A 159 -18.09 9.25 13.13
CA THR A 159 -17.82 10.45 13.93
C THR A 159 -19.12 11.08 14.40
N ARG A 160 -19.06 11.84 15.49
CA ARG A 160 -20.19 12.66 15.92
C ARG A 160 -20.28 13.89 15.03
N GLU A 161 -21.49 14.24 14.64
CA GLU A 161 -21.78 15.51 14.01
C GLU A 161 -21.56 16.63 15.03
N ASN A 162 -20.99 17.77 14.59
CA ASN A 162 -20.75 18.94 15.46
C ASN A 162 -22.03 19.67 15.88
N ASN A 163 -23.20 19.15 15.50
CA ASN A 163 -24.50 19.74 15.80
C ASN A 163 -25.03 19.24 17.16
N SER A 164 -25.95 19.99 17.75
CA SER A 164 -26.55 19.77 19.08
C SER A 164 -27.25 18.40 19.26
N THR A 165 -27.45 17.65 18.17
CA THR A 165 -28.13 16.36 18.12
C THR A 165 -27.24 15.19 18.52
N GLY A 166 -25.91 15.32 18.44
CA GLY A 166 -24.96 14.26 18.77
C GLY A 166 -25.04 13.01 17.87
N GLN A 167 -25.65 13.14 16.68
CA GLN A 167 -25.85 12.03 15.75
C GLN A 167 -24.50 11.49 15.22
N LEU A 168 -24.39 10.17 15.03
CA LEU A 168 -23.23 9.55 14.41
C LEU A 168 -23.37 9.57 12.89
N ILE A 169 -22.36 10.10 12.20
CA ILE A 169 -22.24 10.11 10.74
C ILE A 169 -21.11 9.20 10.28
N LYS A 170 -21.29 8.55 9.13
CA LYS A 170 -20.25 7.74 8.47
C LYS A 170 -19.41 8.65 7.57
N LEU A 171 -18.10 8.63 7.76
CA LEU A 171 -17.20 9.33 6.84
C LEU A 171 -17.19 8.64 5.47
N PRO A 172 -17.22 9.40 4.36
CA PRO A 172 -17.15 8.82 3.03
C PRO A 172 -15.77 8.22 2.78
N HIS A 173 -15.72 7.22 1.90
CA HIS A 173 -14.47 6.71 1.35
C HIS A 173 -14.23 7.40 0.00
N ALA A 174 -13.00 7.85 -0.28
CA ALA A 174 -12.60 8.28 -1.62
C ALA A 174 -12.79 7.16 -2.65
N SER A 175 -12.63 5.90 -2.25
CA SER A 175 -12.88 4.73 -3.10
C SER A 175 -14.35 4.47 -3.43
N ASP A 176 -15.28 5.27 -2.88
CA ASP A 176 -16.70 5.17 -3.26
C ASP A 176 -16.95 5.58 -4.73
N CYS A 177 -16.00 6.31 -5.35
CA CYS A 177 -16.05 6.69 -6.77
C CYS A 177 -15.88 5.50 -7.75
N VAL A 178 -15.41 4.34 -7.27
CA VAL A 178 -15.28 3.13 -8.08
C VAL A 178 -16.66 2.58 -8.41
N THR A 179 -16.86 2.09 -9.63
CA THR A 179 -18.18 1.56 -10.06
C THR A 179 -18.57 0.31 -9.28
N GLU A 180 -19.87 0.13 -9.07
CA GLU A 180 -20.40 -1.06 -8.40
C GLU A 180 -20.06 -2.35 -9.15
N GLU A 181 -19.99 -2.29 -10.48
CA GLU A 181 -19.51 -3.41 -11.31
C GLU A 181 -18.10 -3.85 -10.87
N ILE A 182 -17.14 -2.92 -10.79
CA ILE A 182 -15.77 -3.24 -10.35
C ILE A 182 -15.78 -3.73 -8.90
N LYS A 183 -16.46 -3.03 -7.98
CA LYS A 183 -16.54 -3.41 -6.55
C LYS A 183 -17.09 -4.83 -6.36
N SER A 184 -18.05 -5.25 -7.19
CA SER A 184 -18.63 -6.59 -7.13
C SER A 184 -17.60 -7.71 -7.37
N HIS A 185 -16.54 -7.43 -8.12
CA HIS A 185 -15.44 -8.37 -8.40
C HIS A 185 -14.30 -8.30 -7.39
N LEU A 186 -14.27 -7.30 -6.51
CA LEU A 186 -13.28 -7.20 -5.44
C LEU A 186 -13.71 -8.03 -4.24
N VAL A 187 -12.75 -8.49 -3.45
CA VAL A 187 -13.02 -8.83 -2.05
C VAL A 187 -13.30 -7.57 -1.24
N ASP A 188 -13.97 -7.74 -0.11
CA ASP A 188 -14.17 -6.72 0.91
C ASP A 188 -12.84 -6.14 1.46
N LYS A 189 -12.83 -4.89 1.93
CA LYS A 189 -11.59 -4.17 2.33
C LYS A 189 -10.85 -4.89 3.45
N SER A 190 -11.57 -5.50 4.39
CA SER A 190 -10.98 -6.25 5.49
C SER A 190 -10.20 -7.46 4.99
N THR A 191 -10.79 -8.24 4.10
CA THR A 191 -10.13 -9.37 3.43
C THR A 191 -8.95 -8.91 2.57
N MET A 192 -9.12 -7.82 1.81
CA MET A 192 -8.04 -7.24 1.01
C MET A 192 -6.83 -6.89 1.87
N LEU A 193 -7.01 -6.13 2.96
CA LEU A 193 -5.92 -5.71 3.85
C LEU A 193 -5.27 -6.91 4.55
N PHE A 194 -6.06 -7.92 4.94
CA PHE A 194 -5.52 -9.17 5.47
C PHE A 194 -4.62 -9.89 4.46
N ASP A 195 -5.02 -9.93 3.18
CA ASP A 195 -4.22 -10.54 2.12
C ASP A 195 -2.95 -9.75 1.84
N VAL A 196 -3.01 -8.42 1.81
CA VAL A 196 -1.82 -7.57 1.68
C VAL A 196 -0.83 -7.88 2.81
N ALA A 197 -1.30 -7.85 4.06
CA ALA A 197 -0.44 -8.08 5.23
C ALA A 197 0.29 -9.44 5.20
N ASN A 198 -0.28 -10.43 4.51
CA ASN A 198 0.25 -11.79 4.47
C ASN A 198 1.01 -12.15 3.20
N ASN A 199 0.97 -11.29 2.18
CA ASN A 199 1.59 -11.55 0.87
C ASN A 199 2.57 -10.46 0.42
N TYR A 200 2.71 -9.39 1.19
CA TYR A 200 3.65 -8.29 0.97
C TYR A 200 4.62 -8.18 2.13
N SER A 201 5.86 -7.79 1.82
CA SER A 201 6.82 -7.36 2.83
C SER A 201 6.35 -6.09 3.50
N PHE A 202 6.56 -5.95 4.83
CA PHE A 202 5.99 -4.88 5.66
C PHE A 202 6.10 -3.49 5.03
N ARG A 203 7.31 -3.09 4.62
CA ARG A 203 7.56 -1.75 4.06
C ARG A 203 6.84 -1.48 2.73
N PHE A 204 6.53 -2.51 1.96
CA PHE A 204 5.78 -2.41 0.69
C PHE A 204 4.27 -2.58 0.87
N ALA A 205 3.83 -3.19 1.97
CA ALA A 205 2.43 -3.22 2.38
C ALA A 205 1.98 -1.87 2.94
N LEU A 206 2.86 -1.16 3.66
CA LEU A 206 2.51 0.09 4.37
C LEU A 206 1.86 1.17 3.48
N PRO A 207 2.31 1.44 2.23
CA PRO A 207 1.61 2.37 1.32
C PRO A 207 0.12 2.07 1.10
N ILE A 208 -0.26 0.78 1.07
CA ILE A 208 -1.64 0.36 0.90
C ILE A 208 -2.44 0.64 2.19
N PHE A 209 -1.84 0.40 3.35
CA PHE A 209 -2.46 0.66 4.65
C PHE A 209 -2.60 2.16 4.94
N ASP A 210 -1.61 2.96 4.58
CA ASP A 210 -1.67 4.42 4.66
C ASP A 210 -2.76 4.96 3.72
N SER A 211 -2.89 4.40 2.50
CA SER A 211 -4.00 4.71 1.61
C SER A 211 -5.36 4.35 2.22
N ALA A 212 -5.49 3.20 2.88
CA ALA A 212 -6.72 2.80 3.54
C ALA A 212 -7.07 3.75 4.71
N ALA A 213 -6.08 4.14 5.51
CA ALA A 213 -6.27 5.12 6.57
C ALA A 213 -6.73 6.48 6.03
N ARG A 214 -6.13 6.94 4.92
CA ARG A 214 -6.52 8.17 4.21
C ARG A 214 -7.92 8.07 3.60
N ASP A 215 -8.32 6.87 3.19
CA ASP A 215 -9.66 6.52 2.71
C ASP A 215 -10.65 6.31 3.86
N ASN A 216 -10.38 6.80 5.07
CA ASN A 216 -11.26 6.70 6.25
C ASN A 216 -11.64 5.25 6.67
N VAL A 217 -10.81 4.27 6.37
CA VAL A 217 -11.01 2.88 6.82
C VAL A 217 -10.70 2.76 8.31
N ASN A 218 -11.65 2.25 9.07
CA ASN A 218 -11.51 1.89 10.47
C ASN A 218 -10.67 0.60 10.61
N LEU A 219 -9.36 0.76 10.78
CA LEU A 219 -8.41 -0.35 10.88
C LEU A 219 -8.62 -1.23 12.12
N ASN A 220 -9.21 -0.71 13.20
CA ASN A 220 -9.59 -1.54 14.35
C ASN A 220 -10.72 -2.49 13.96
N ARG A 221 -11.72 -1.99 13.24
CA ARG A 221 -12.83 -2.81 12.73
C ARG A 221 -12.34 -3.89 11.75
N VAL A 222 -11.39 -3.54 10.89
CA VAL A 222 -10.71 -4.51 10.01
C VAL A 222 -10.10 -5.66 10.82
N ILE A 223 -9.38 -5.35 11.91
CA ILE A 223 -8.79 -6.37 12.78
C ILE A 223 -9.86 -7.25 13.42
N GLU A 224 -10.95 -6.68 13.94
CA GLU A 224 -12.06 -7.46 14.52
C GLU A 224 -12.68 -8.43 13.52
N ILE A 225 -12.99 -7.94 12.31
CA ILE A 225 -13.55 -8.75 11.23
C ILE A 225 -12.56 -9.88 10.88
N CYS A 226 -11.28 -9.56 10.71
CA CYS A 226 -10.28 -10.55 10.35
C CYS A 226 -10.01 -11.56 11.46
N LYS A 227 -10.03 -11.15 12.73
CA LYS A 227 -10.00 -12.05 13.89
C LYS A 227 -11.14 -13.06 13.79
N SER A 228 -12.37 -12.59 13.62
CA SER A 228 -13.54 -13.47 13.53
C SER A 228 -13.52 -14.42 12.33
N ARG A 229 -12.92 -14.03 11.20
CA ARG A 229 -12.89 -14.84 9.97
C ARG A 229 -11.71 -15.80 9.87
N TYR A 230 -10.56 -15.43 10.44
CA TYR A 230 -9.29 -16.12 10.20
C TYR A 230 -8.65 -16.69 11.47
N CYS A 231 -9.23 -16.43 12.64
CA CYS A 231 -8.84 -17.07 13.90
C CYS A 231 -9.91 -18.07 14.34
N ASP A 232 -9.91 -19.28 13.76
CA ASP A 232 -10.68 -20.42 14.26
C ASP A 232 -9.79 -21.47 14.94
N CYS A 233 -10.13 -21.72 16.20
CA CYS A 233 -9.99 -22.91 17.04
C CYS A 233 -9.28 -24.14 16.43
N LYS A 234 -7.98 -24.30 16.70
CA LYS A 234 -7.35 -25.64 16.84
C LYS A 234 -6.54 -25.71 18.14
N ASN A 235 -7.25 -25.85 19.25
CA ASN A 235 -6.86 -26.77 20.32
C ASN A 235 -7.53 -28.14 20.08
N ASN A 236 -7.56 -28.62 18.83
CA ASN A 236 -7.91 -30.01 18.50
C ASN A 236 -6.63 -30.79 18.15
N LEU A 237 -5.65 -30.75 19.06
CA LEU A 237 -4.48 -31.63 19.08
C LEU A 237 -4.09 -31.94 20.54
N SER A 238 -5.01 -32.54 21.28
CA SER A 238 -4.70 -33.57 22.29
C SER A 238 -6.00 -34.31 22.57
N GLY A 239 -6.11 -35.53 22.02
CA GLY A 239 -7.29 -36.35 22.19
C GLY A 239 -7.52 -36.69 23.66
N VAL A 240 -8.70 -36.34 24.17
CA VAL A 240 -9.45 -37.11 25.16
C VAL A 240 -10.92 -36.92 24.80
N ASP A 241 -11.60 -38.03 24.56
CA ASP A 241 -13.04 -38.13 24.33
C ASP A 241 -13.85 -37.46 25.45
N CYS A 242 -14.83 -36.64 25.07
CA CYS A 242 -16.07 -36.48 25.82
C CYS A 242 -17.23 -36.42 24.82
N ASN A 243 -17.84 -37.58 24.60
CA ASN A 243 -19.18 -37.69 24.03
C ASN A 243 -20.21 -36.92 24.88
N SER A 244 -21.36 -36.73 24.22
CA SER A 244 -22.72 -36.61 24.76
C SER A 244 -23.31 -35.21 24.94
N GLU A 245 -24.35 -34.97 24.11
CA GLU A 245 -25.54 -34.14 24.38
C GLU A 245 -25.27 -32.63 24.37
N ILE A 246 -25.82 -31.84 23.44
CA ILE A 246 -27.25 -31.58 23.29
C ILE A 246 -27.53 -31.16 21.84
N ALA A 247 -28.37 -31.94 21.17
CA ALA A 247 -29.17 -31.47 20.05
C ALA A 247 -30.32 -30.59 20.57
N ASN A 248 -30.81 -29.69 19.71
CA ASN A 248 -32.01 -28.84 19.84
C ASN A 248 -31.76 -27.41 20.32
N ASN A 249 -31.65 -26.47 19.38
CA ASN A 249 -32.79 -25.60 19.06
C ASN A 249 -32.52 -24.74 17.82
N LYS A 250 -33.38 -24.93 16.81
CA LYS A 250 -33.74 -23.89 15.84
C LYS A 250 -34.49 -22.79 16.60
N THR A 251 -34.13 -21.53 16.39
CA THR A 251 -34.99 -20.38 16.00
C THR A 251 -34.41 -19.03 16.47
N CYS A 252 -34.81 -17.99 15.73
CA CYS A 252 -34.91 -16.57 16.10
C CYS A 252 -33.80 -15.61 15.62
N ALA A 253 -34.25 -14.75 14.70
CA ALA A 253 -33.70 -13.45 14.35
C ALA A 253 -33.81 -12.44 15.51
N ASN A 254 -33.04 -11.34 15.36
CA ASN A 254 -33.16 -10.03 16.03
C ASN A 254 -33.11 -9.98 17.56
N GLY A 255 -32.10 -9.26 18.08
CA GLY A 255 -32.22 -8.59 19.39
C GLY A 255 -30.94 -8.54 20.23
N SER A 256 -30.58 -7.31 20.59
CA SER A 256 -29.75 -6.90 21.74
C SER A 256 -28.24 -7.12 21.70
N LEU A 257 -27.54 -6.01 21.43
CA LEU A 257 -26.30 -5.66 22.12
C LEU A 257 -26.47 -5.77 23.65
N HIS A 258 -25.35 -6.01 24.34
CA HIS A 258 -25.16 -6.06 25.79
C HIS A 258 -25.69 -7.30 26.53
N LYS A 259 -24.82 -8.30 26.67
CA LYS A 259 -24.26 -8.76 27.96
C LYS A 259 -23.41 -10.00 27.70
N ASN A 260 -22.10 -9.87 27.92
CA ASN A 260 -21.17 -10.88 28.45
C ASN A 260 -19.71 -10.42 28.21
N GLN A 261 -19.37 -9.29 28.84
CA GLN A 261 -18.00 -9.05 29.27
C GLN A 261 -17.77 -9.92 30.50
N ARG A 262 -16.99 -11.01 30.37
CA ARG A 262 -16.05 -11.55 31.36
C ARG A 262 -15.55 -12.92 30.89
N HIS A 263 -14.23 -13.10 30.97
CA HIS A 263 -13.44 -14.32 30.70
C HIS A 263 -13.06 -14.65 29.26
N TYR A 264 -12.29 -13.77 28.60
CA TYR A 264 -11.28 -14.21 27.61
C TYR A 264 -10.05 -13.29 27.68
N THR A 265 -9.25 -13.47 28.72
CA THR A 265 -7.98 -12.76 28.93
C THR A 265 -6.85 -13.77 29.13
N ARG A 266 -6.17 -14.09 28.03
CA ARG A 266 -4.74 -14.44 27.96
C ARG A 266 -4.38 -14.58 26.48
N ASP A 267 -3.37 -13.83 26.03
CA ASP A 267 -2.59 -14.00 24.79
C ASP A 267 -2.76 -13.03 23.61
N TYR A 268 -3.53 -11.95 23.70
CA TYR A 268 -3.51 -10.91 22.66
C TYR A 268 -3.49 -9.51 23.26
N ALA A 269 -2.37 -8.80 23.10
CA ALA A 269 -2.23 -7.40 23.49
C ALA A 269 -3.26 -6.53 22.75
N TYR A 270 -3.94 -5.65 23.48
CA TYR A 270 -4.93 -4.75 22.91
C TYR A 270 -4.21 -3.63 22.12
N LEU A 271 -4.82 -3.15 21.03
CA LEU A 271 -4.27 -2.02 20.24
C LEU A 271 -4.12 -0.75 21.09
N ASP A 272 -4.92 -0.60 22.14
CA ASP A 272 -4.81 0.53 23.07
C ASP A 272 -3.57 0.43 23.98
N ASP A 273 -3.09 -0.79 24.28
CA ASP A 273 -1.83 -1.01 25.01
C ASP A 273 -0.61 -0.62 24.16
N LEU A 274 -0.66 -0.94 22.85
CA LEU A 274 0.38 -0.57 21.88
C LEU A 274 0.36 0.93 21.54
N ARG A 275 -0.82 1.56 21.48
CA ARG A 275 -0.97 3.00 21.23
C ARG A 275 -0.44 3.86 22.38
N ASN A 276 -0.54 3.37 23.62
CA ASN A 276 0.05 4.04 24.78
C ASN A 276 1.59 3.95 24.78
N TYR A 277 2.17 2.85 24.31
CA TYR A 277 3.64 2.68 24.17
C TYR A 277 4.28 3.73 23.24
N ALA A 278 3.65 4.04 22.10
CA ALA A 278 4.18 4.99 21.12
C ALA A 278 4.07 6.47 21.55
N LYS A 279 3.20 6.80 22.50
CA LYS A 279 2.97 8.19 22.94
C LYS A 279 3.85 8.62 24.12
N THR A 280 4.44 7.69 24.87
CA THR A 280 5.04 8.01 26.18
C THR A 280 6.54 7.74 26.29
N ASN A 281 7.29 7.65 25.19
CA ASN A 281 8.75 7.39 25.24
C ASN A 281 9.09 6.18 26.16
N GLY A 282 8.27 5.12 26.12
CA GLY A 282 8.53 3.88 26.86
C GLY A 282 8.14 3.87 28.34
N GLY A 283 7.40 4.85 28.86
CA GLY A 283 6.93 4.85 30.25
C GLY A 283 5.46 4.47 30.41
N THR A 284 5.13 3.19 30.64
CA THR A 284 3.93 2.73 31.41
C THR A 284 4.17 1.31 31.98
N ASN A 285 3.39 0.94 33.02
CA ASN A 285 3.51 -0.29 33.83
C ASN A 285 3.21 -1.63 33.11
N PHE A 286 3.25 -1.70 31.77
CA PHE A 286 3.11 -2.95 31.02
C PHE A 286 4.24 -3.11 29.98
N SER A 287 5.10 -4.09 30.23
CA SER A 287 6.31 -4.38 29.47
C SER A 287 6.02 -5.24 28.23
N LEU A 288 5.66 -4.61 27.11
CA LEU A 288 5.84 -5.20 25.79
C LEU A 288 6.90 -4.42 25.00
N SER A 289 8.04 -5.05 24.77
CA SER A 289 9.16 -4.51 24.00
C SER A 289 8.86 -4.51 22.49
N PHE A 290 9.50 -3.60 21.74
CA PHE A 290 9.53 -3.58 20.28
C PHE A 290 9.91 -4.95 19.68
N LYS A 291 10.75 -5.72 20.39
CA LYS A 291 11.12 -7.10 20.05
C LYS A 291 9.91 -8.04 20.03
N GLN A 292 8.99 -7.91 20.98
CA GLN A 292 7.77 -8.72 21.06
C GLN A 292 6.73 -8.38 19.98
N ILE A 293 6.72 -7.14 19.47
CA ILE A 293 5.93 -6.75 18.28
C ILE A 293 6.45 -7.48 17.02
N PHE A 294 7.76 -7.74 16.95
CA PHE A 294 8.43 -8.34 15.80
C PHE A 294 8.62 -9.87 15.90
N GLU A 295 8.69 -10.46 17.09
CA GLU A 295 8.92 -11.90 17.28
C GLU A 295 7.68 -12.78 16.97
N CYS A 296 6.48 -12.20 16.83
CA CYS A 296 5.25 -12.94 16.51
C CYS A 296 4.96 -13.07 14.99
N GLU A 297 5.95 -12.80 14.13
CA GLU A 297 5.82 -12.75 12.66
C GLU A 297 5.29 -14.03 11.98
N GLN A 298 5.22 -15.16 12.70
CA GLN A 298 4.67 -16.40 12.17
C GLN A 298 3.13 -16.43 12.14
N LYS A 299 2.43 -15.57 12.89
CA LYS A 299 0.97 -15.56 12.94
C LYS A 299 0.40 -14.53 11.95
N LYS A 300 -0.45 -14.98 11.01
CA LYS A 300 -1.05 -14.14 9.97
C LYS A 300 -1.72 -12.86 10.49
N LEU A 301 -2.38 -12.97 11.63
CA LEU A 301 -3.05 -11.83 12.27
C LEU A 301 -2.07 -10.82 12.87
N ALA A 302 -0.91 -11.27 13.39
CA ALA A 302 0.09 -10.37 13.94
C ALA A 302 0.65 -9.42 12.86
N LYS A 303 0.83 -9.93 11.63
CA LYS A 303 1.23 -9.11 10.47
C LYS A 303 0.20 -8.02 10.15
N LEU A 304 -1.09 -8.37 10.18
CA LEU A 304 -2.17 -7.39 10.01
C LEU A 304 -2.14 -6.34 11.12
N CYS A 305 -2.09 -6.75 12.39
CA CYS A 305 -2.06 -5.83 13.53
C CYS A 305 -0.87 -4.87 13.45
N LYS A 306 0.32 -5.38 13.07
CA LYS A 306 1.53 -4.55 12.87
C LYS A 306 1.31 -3.47 11.82
N LEU A 307 0.76 -3.83 10.65
CA LEU A 307 0.50 -2.86 9.59
C LEU A 307 -0.59 -1.85 9.98
N CYS A 308 -1.69 -2.30 10.58
CA CYS A 308 -2.73 -1.41 11.09
C CYS A 308 -2.22 -0.44 12.17
N PHE A 309 -1.29 -0.89 13.01
CA PHE A 309 -0.69 -0.07 14.06
C PHE A 309 0.15 1.06 13.47
N PHE A 310 0.98 0.75 12.47
CA PHE A 310 1.84 1.73 11.84
C PHE A 310 1.13 2.54 10.75
N ALA A 311 -0.05 2.16 10.29
CA ALA A 311 -0.78 2.88 9.24
C ALA A 311 -1.02 4.34 9.63
N ASN A 312 -0.73 5.26 8.71
CA ASN A 312 -0.92 6.69 8.89
C ASN A 312 -1.29 7.34 7.55
N GLY A 313 -2.51 7.89 7.46
CA GLY A 313 -3.03 8.50 6.24
C GLY A 313 -2.34 9.81 5.83
N LEU A 314 -1.48 10.38 6.68
CA LEU A 314 -0.76 11.63 6.42
C LEU A 314 0.38 11.51 5.40
N SER A 315 0.96 10.32 5.19
CA SER A 315 1.88 10.14 4.05
C SER A 315 1.13 10.46 2.76
N GLU A 316 1.69 11.27 1.86
CA GLU A 316 0.94 11.76 0.70
C GLU A 316 1.10 10.86 -0.53
N ASN A 317 2.24 10.16 -0.63
CA ASN A 317 2.56 9.27 -1.73
C ASN A 317 3.15 7.93 -1.26
N ALA A 318 3.21 6.98 -2.20
CA ALA A 318 3.72 5.63 -1.93
C ALA A 318 5.18 5.63 -1.48
N GLY A 319 5.98 6.60 -1.95
CA GLY A 319 7.39 6.76 -1.63
C GLY A 319 7.62 7.16 -0.17
N GLU A 320 6.82 8.10 0.34
CA GLU A 320 6.85 8.47 1.77
C GLU A 320 6.47 7.30 2.68
N SER A 321 5.37 6.61 2.36
CA SER A 321 4.96 5.42 3.11
C SER A 321 6.02 4.32 3.08
N LEU A 322 6.68 4.10 1.93
CA LEU A 322 7.77 3.14 1.79
C LEU A 322 9.02 3.58 2.56
N ALA A 323 9.37 4.87 2.53
CA ALA A 323 10.47 5.43 3.31
C ALA A 323 10.24 5.18 4.80
N ARG A 324 9.04 5.51 5.30
CA ARG A 324 8.62 5.27 6.68
C ARG A 324 8.63 3.80 7.05
N GLY A 325 8.11 2.93 6.19
CA GLY A 325 8.15 1.48 6.39
C GLY A 325 9.58 0.94 6.46
N THR A 326 10.51 1.53 5.69
CA THR A 326 11.94 1.20 5.72
C THR A 326 12.60 1.70 7.01
N MET A 327 12.30 2.92 7.46
CA MET A 327 12.77 3.47 8.75
C MET A 327 12.35 2.58 9.93
N ILE A 328 11.07 2.19 9.97
CA ILE A 328 10.50 1.32 11.01
C ILE A 328 11.17 -0.05 10.99
N ASN A 329 11.36 -0.65 9.81
CA ASN A 329 12.05 -1.94 9.67
C ASN A 329 13.51 -1.88 10.13
N LEU A 330 14.19 -0.75 9.95
CA LEU A 330 15.55 -0.51 10.44
C LEU A 330 15.59 -0.18 11.95
N GLY A 331 14.44 -0.05 12.62
CA GLY A 331 14.34 0.24 14.04
C GLY A 331 14.66 1.70 14.40
N PHE A 332 14.65 2.62 13.43
CA PHE A 332 14.76 4.06 13.70
C PHE A 332 13.52 4.58 14.43
N MET A 333 13.70 5.71 15.11
CA MET A 333 12.62 6.47 15.69
C MET A 333 11.54 6.76 14.64
N ILE A 334 10.27 6.61 15.02
CA ILE A 334 9.13 6.86 14.13
C ILE A 334 8.97 8.38 14.03
N PRO A 335 9.00 8.96 12.81
CA PRO A 335 8.83 10.41 12.64
C PRO A 335 7.37 10.85 12.77
N GLU A 336 7.18 12.10 13.16
CA GLU A 336 5.95 12.86 12.88
C GLU A 336 5.89 13.16 11.38
N LEU A 337 4.70 13.09 10.78
CA LEU A 337 4.52 13.26 9.34
C LEU A 337 3.89 14.60 9.00
N GLN A 338 4.29 15.17 7.87
CA GLN A 338 3.65 16.35 7.27
C GLN A 338 3.55 17.53 8.25
N ARG A 339 4.58 17.73 9.09
CA ARG A 339 4.59 18.78 10.11
C ARG A 339 4.85 20.14 9.47
N GLU A 340 3.94 21.08 9.71
CA GLU A 340 4.10 22.49 9.33
C GLU A 340 4.95 23.26 10.35
N PHE A 341 5.89 24.01 9.81
CA PHE A 341 6.64 25.09 10.45
C PHE A 341 6.10 26.42 9.94
N GLU A 342 5.74 27.29 10.86
CA GLU A 342 5.43 28.68 10.54
C GLU A 342 6.74 29.47 10.62
N ILE A 343 7.11 30.13 9.52
CA ILE A 343 8.28 30.99 9.50
C ILE A 343 7.88 32.32 10.15
N PRO A 344 8.53 32.70 11.27
CA PRO A 344 8.30 33.99 11.91
C PRO A 344 8.38 35.15 10.90
N HIS A 345 7.49 36.12 11.06
CA HIS A 345 7.52 37.42 10.35
C HIS A 345 7.21 37.41 8.84
N VAL A 346 7.13 36.26 8.15
CA VAL A 346 6.89 36.22 6.69
C VAL A 346 5.57 35.54 6.26
N ASN A 347 4.64 35.25 7.19
CA ASN A 347 3.35 34.57 6.93
C ASN A 347 3.49 33.39 5.95
N LEU A 348 4.60 32.66 6.10
CA LEU A 348 4.99 31.57 5.21
C LEU A 348 4.99 30.29 6.03
N LYS A 349 4.44 29.23 5.45
CA LYS A 349 4.41 27.90 6.07
C LYS A 349 5.20 26.92 5.23
N TYR A 350 6.06 26.15 5.88
CA TYR A 350 6.75 25.03 5.26
C TYR A 350 6.37 23.74 5.93
N ARG A 351 6.03 22.74 5.12
CA ARG A 351 5.64 21.43 5.61
C ARG A 351 6.70 20.40 5.24
N CYS A 352 7.23 19.70 6.24
CA CYS A 352 8.23 18.64 6.02
C CYS A 352 7.58 17.27 5.97
N ASP A 353 8.19 16.33 5.24
CA ASP A 353 7.65 14.98 5.13
C ASP A 353 7.80 14.20 6.44
N PHE A 354 8.95 14.34 7.09
CA PHE A 354 9.30 13.64 8.33
C PHE A 354 9.95 14.59 9.33
N LEU A 355 9.54 14.53 10.60
CA LEU A 355 10.17 15.24 11.70
C LEU A 355 10.50 14.29 12.85
N TRP A 356 11.72 14.37 13.35
CA TRP A 356 12.13 13.76 14.62
C TRP A 356 12.43 14.85 15.64
N SER A 357 11.68 14.86 16.74
CA SER A 357 11.91 15.72 17.90
C SER A 357 12.64 14.92 18.97
N LEU A 358 13.91 15.25 19.23
CA LEU A 358 14.77 14.51 20.15
C LEU A 358 14.60 14.99 21.60
N ASN A 359 14.92 14.13 22.56
CA ASN A 359 14.78 14.44 23.99
C ASN A 359 15.66 15.61 24.47
N ASN A 360 16.75 15.90 23.76
CA ASN A 360 17.62 17.05 24.03
C ASN A 360 17.10 18.36 23.40
N GLY A 361 15.92 18.34 22.78
CA GLY A 361 15.32 19.48 22.09
C GLY A 361 15.75 19.63 20.63
N GLU A 362 16.66 18.80 20.11
CA GLU A 362 17.06 18.87 18.71
C GLU A 362 15.92 18.42 17.77
N LEU A 363 15.77 19.14 16.65
CA LEU A 363 14.85 18.81 15.57
C LEU A 363 15.65 18.32 14.34
N ILE A 364 15.30 17.13 13.85
CA ILE A 364 15.81 16.59 12.58
C ILE A 364 14.66 16.51 11.58
N VAL A 365 14.81 17.16 10.44
CA VAL A 365 13.85 17.10 9.33
C VAL A 365 14.33 16.10 8.27
N GLY A 366 13.43 15.24 7.82
CA GLY A 366 13.61 14.36 6.66
C GLY A 366 12.74 14.78 5.49
N GLU A 367 13.33 14.85 4.30
CA GLU A 367 12.63 15.18 3.05
C GLU A 367 12.78 14.04 2.05
N PHE A 368 11.65 13.54 1.55
CA PHE A 368 11.61 12.57 0.47
C PHE A 368 11.52 13.28 -0.88
N ASP A 369 12.56 13.14 -1.68
CA ASP A 369 12.65 13.82 -2.96
C ASP A 369 12.21 12.94 -4.13
N GLY A 370 11.09 13.31 -4.74
CA GLY A 370 10.72 12.94 -6.11
C GLY A 370 11.25 13.94 -7.13
N TYR A 371 11.67 13.47 -8.31
CA TYR A 371 12.21 14.35 -9.36
C TYR A 371 11.17 15.26 -10.01
N SER A 372 9.92 14.83 -10.03
CA SER A 372 8.86 15.51 -10.80
C SER A 372 8.47 16.88 -10.24
N LYS A 373 8.67 17.11 -8.94
CA LYS A 373 8.38 18.42 -8.33
C LYS A 373 9.27 19.54 -8.88
N TYR A 374 10.46 19.21 -9.40
CA TYR A 374 11.36 20.21 -9.98
C TYR A 374 10.89 20.70 -11.35
N TYR A 375 9.96 20.01 -12.01
CA TYR A 375 9.41 20.39 -13.31
C TYR A 375 8.16 21.27 -13.20
N ILE A 376 7.61 21.45 -11.99
CA ILE A 376 6.42 22.27 -11.74
C ILE A 376 6.81 23.74 -11.70
N ASP A 377 6.25 24.56 -12.59
CA ASP A 377 6.28 26.02 -12.40
C ASP A 377 5.08 26.44 -11.56
N THR A 378 5.33 26.84 -10.32
CA THR A 378 4.28 27.24 -9.38
C THR A 378 3.53 28.50 -9.80
N ASP A 379 4.11 29.28 -10.71
CA ASP A 379 3.54 30.57 -11.13
C ASP A 379 2.62 30.39 -12.35
N ASP A 380 2.65 29.22 -12.99
CA ASP A 380 1.84 28.89 -14.14
C ASP A 380 0.60 28.08 -13.71
N ALA A 381 -0.57 28.62 -14.05
CA ALA A 381 -1.86 28.06 -13.70
C ALA A 381 -2.08 26.64 -14.26
N GLN A 382 -1.39 26.26 -15.34
CA GLN A 382 -1.52 24.92 -15.92
C GLN A 382 -1.06 23.80 -14.98
N TYR A 383 -0.18 24.10 -14.02
CA TYR A 383 0.35 23.11 -13.09
C TYR A 383 -0.46 22.98 -11.78
N LYS A 384 -1.55 23.75 -11.58
CA LYS A 384 -2.32 23.74 -10.32
C LYS A 384 -2.95 22.40 -9.97
N ASN A 385 -3.32 21.61 -10.97
CA ASN A 385 -4.06 20.34 -10.79
C ASN A 385 -3.22 19.10 -11.12
N VAL A 386 -1.90 19.24 -11.17
CA VAL A 386 -0.99 18.14 -11.49
C VAL A 386 -1.03 17.09 -10.40
N ASN A 387 -1.37 15.87 -10.77
CA ASN A 387 -1.34 14.72 -9.88
C ASN A 387 0.02 14.02 -9.98
N LEU A 388 0.90 14.29 -9.02
CA LEU A 388 2.22 13.65 -8.94
C LEU A 388 2.17 12.12 -8.73
N ASN A 389 1.00 11.54 -8.45
CA ASN A 389 0.79 10.10 -8.40
C ASN A 389 0.28 9.49 -9.74
N SER A 390 0.14 10.29 -10.80
CA SER A 390 -0.29 9.87 -12.15
C SER A 390 0.92 9.71 -13.07
N SER A 391 1.06 8.57 -13.75
CA SER A 391 2.16 8.39 -14.71
C SER A 391 2.04 9.34 -15.90
N GLU A 392 0.80 9.64 -16.31
CA GLU A 392 0.53 10.55 -17.43
C GLU A 392 1.02 11.97 -17.10
N ASP A 393 0.62 12.49 -15.94
CA ASP A 393 1.01 13.83 -15.50
C ASP A 393 2.53 13.92 -15.32
N ASN A 394 3.16 12.89 -14.74
CA ASN A 394 4.61 12.85 -14.59
C ASN A 394 5.34 12.79 -15.94
N LYS A 395 4.80 12.06 -16.92
CA LYS A 395 5.33 12.03 -18.28
C LYS A 395 5.21 13.41 -18.94
N ASN A 396 4.05 14.04 -18.83
CA ASN A 396 3.80 15.38 -19.36
C ASN A 396 4.74 16.41 -18.75
N LEU A 397 4.93 16.38 -17.42
CA LEU A 397 5.91 17.22 -16.72
C LEU A 397 7.35 17.03 -17.24
N PHE A 398 7.76 15.77 -17.46
CA PHE A 398 9.09 15.46 -17.94
C PHE A 398 9.30 15.93 -19.39
N GLU A 399 8.27 15.82 -20.22
CA GLU A 399 8.26 16.29 -21.62
C GLU A 399 8.22 17.83 -21.69
N SER A 400 7.57 18.50 -20.74
CA SER A 400 7.50 19.95 -20.62
C SER A 400 8.63 20.58 -19.80
N ARG A 401 9.68 19.82 -19.47
CA ARG A 401 10.76 20.28 -18.57
C ARG A 401 11.41 21.57 -19.08
N ASN A 402 11.58 22.53 -18.17
CA ASN A 402 12.23 23.80 -18.44
C ASN A 402 13.40 24.01 -17.47
N GLN A 403 14.59 24.28 -18.00
CA GLN A 403 15.80 24.41 -17.20
C GLN A 403 15.76 25.60 -16.23
N SER A 404 15.12 26.72 -16.58
CA SER A 404 14.99 27.86 -15.68
C SER A 404 14.09 27.55 -14.49
N VAL A 405 12.98 26.84 -14.71
CA VAL A 405 12.06 26.38 -13.67
C VAL A 405 12.76 25.40 -12.73
N ILE A 406 13.54 24.47 -13.27
CA ILE A 406 14.33 23.52 -12.46
C ILE A 406 15.30 24.27 -11.54
N HIS A 407 16.09 25.20 -12.08
CA HIS A 407 17.03 25.99 -11.27
C HIS A 407 16.31 26.79 -10.18
N LYS A 408 15.23 27.49 -10.54
CA LYS A 408 14.38 28.23 -9.58
C LYS A 408 13.87 27.34 -8.44
N ASN A 409 13.43 26.12 -8.74
CA ASN A 409 12.93 25.18 -7.74
C ASN A 409 14.03 24.63 -6.84
N ILE A 410 15.25 24.47 -7.36
CA ILE A 410 16.44 24.13 -6.56
C ILE A 410 16.78 25.27 -5.61
N ASP A 411 16.77 26.52 -6.10
CA ASP A 411 17.06 27.70 -5.28
C ASP A 411 16.03 27.88 -4.17
N LYS A 412 14.72 27.79 -4.48
CA LYS A 412 13.63 27.81 -3.48
C LYS A 412 13.81 26.73 -2.41
N GLN A 413 14.29 25.56 -2.79
CA GLN A 413 14.54 24.47 -1.85
C GLN A 413 15.73 24.78 -0.92
N ALA A 414 16.81 25.35 -1.44
CA ALA A 414 17.94 25.79 -0.64
C ALA A 414 17.57 26.91 0.33
N GLU A 415 16.80 27.91 -0.12
CA GLU A 415 16.27 28.99 0.71
C GLU A 415 15.39 28.46 1.84
N ARG A 416 14.49 27.53 1.53
CA ARG A 416 13.64 26.85 2.51
C ARG A 416 14.45 26.20 3.62
N GLU A 417 15.53 25.49 3.28
CA GLU A 417 16.39 24.82 4.27
C GLU A 417 17.08 25.82 5.19
N VAL A 418 17.59 26.92 4.63
CA VAL A 418 18.20 28.00 5.41
C VAL A 418 17.19 28.60 6.38
N LEU A 419 15.95 28.84 5.95
CA LEU A 419 14.90 29.39 6.81
C LEU A 419 14.50 28.42 7.92
N LEU A 420 14.32 27.14 7.62
CA LEU A 420 14.00 26.12 8.63
C LEU A 420 15.08 26.06 9.72
N MET A 421 16.36 26.13 9.33
CA MET A 421 17.46 26.07 10.28
C MET A 421 17.60 27.34 11.12
N LYS A 422 17.48 28.53 10.50
CA LYS A 422 17.69 29.80 11.19
C LYS A 422 16.49 30.25 12.03
N GLU A 423 15.28 30.01 11.54
CA GLU A 423 14.07 30.63 12.08
C GLU A 423 13.13 29.64 12.79
N CYS A 424 13.26 28.33 12.51
CA CYS A 424 12.37 27.30 13.08
C CYS A 424 13.06 26.35 14.05
N GLY A 425 14.34 26.57 14.36
CA GLY A 425 15.10 25.72 15.28
C GLY A 425 15.42 24.32 14.74
N VAL A 426 15.34 24.10 13.42
CA VAL A 426 15.73 22.82 12.81
C VAL A 426 17.25 22.68 12.88
N ASN A 427 17.73 21.64 13.56
CA ASN A 427 19.17 21.43 13.75
C ASN A 427 19.82 20.71 12.57
N LYS A 428 19.11 19.76 11.95
CA LYS A 428 19.63 18.92 10.87
C LYS A 428 18.55 18.61 9.85
N ILE A 429 18.94 18.54 8.58
CA ILE A 429 18.07 18.15 7.46
C ILE A 429 18.71 16.97 6.74
N VAL A 430 17.93 15.93 6.45
CA VAL A 430 18.35 14.76 5.68
C VAL A 430 17.43 14.56 4.47
N ARG A 431 18.04 14.55 3.28
CA ARG A 431 17.35 14.29 2.02
C ARG A 431 17.61 12.89 1.51
N PHE A 432 16.56 12.20 1.07
CA PHE A 432 16.67 10.89 0.46
C PHE A 432 15.64 10.72 -0.65
N ASN A 433 15.98 9.91 -1.66
CA ASN A 433 15.14 9.69 -2.82
C ASN A 433 14.71 8.22 -2.92
N TYR A 434 13.97 7.89 -3.98
CA TYR A 434 13.45 6.53 -4.20
C TYR A 434 14.55 5.45 -4.20
N SER A 435 15.74 5.75 -4.73
CA SER A 435 16.85 4.80 -4.76
C SER A 435 17.47 4.54 -3.37
N ASP A 436 17.44 5.53 -2.49
CA ASP A 436 17.93 5.41 -1.11
C ASP A 436 17.00 4.52 -0.27
N ILE A 437 15.68 4.60 -0.50
CA ILE A 437 14.70 3.82 0.26
C ILE A 437 14.54 2.39 -0.27
N LEU A 438 14.83 2.15 -1.56
CA LEU A 438 14.82 0.80 -2.13
C LEU A 438 15.95 -0.07 -1.59
N ASP A 439 17.11 0.51 -1.31
CA ASP A 439 18.26 -0.13 -0.65
C ASP A 439 18.35 0.33 0.80
N PRO A 440 17.80 -0.44 1.78
CA PRO A 440 17.73 -0.01 3.18
C PRO A 440 19.06 0.42 3.78
N ARG A 441 20.20 -0.08 3.28
CA ARG A 441 21.55 0.27 3.75
C ARG A 441 21.89 1.73 3.45
N LYS A 442 21.42 2.27 2.32
CA LYS A 442 21.64 3.68 1.94
C LYS A 442 20.85 4.61 2.86
N LEU A 443 19.56 4.34 3.05
CA LEU A 443 18.74 5.10 3.99
C LEU A 443 19.30 5.01 5.41
N GLU A 444 19.69 3.80 5.84
CA GLU A 444 20.33 3.58 7.15
C GLU A 444 21.55 4.49 7.37
N LYS A 445 22.46 4.52 6.40
CA LYS A 445 23.67 5.36 6.47
C LYS A 445 23.31 6.84 6.58
N LYS A 446 22.34 7.33 5.80
CA LYS A 446 21.91 8.73 5.81
C LYS A 446 21.28 9.13 7.16
N LEU A 447 20.35 8.33 7.67
CA LEU A 447 19.67 8.62 8.94
C LEU A 447 20.62 8.53 10.13
N ALA A 448 21.53 7.54 10.14
CA ALA A 448 22.55 7.43 11.16
C ALA A 448 23.52 8.61 11.15
N ALA A 449 23.90 9.11 9.97
CA ALA A 449 24.83 10.23 9.84
C ALA A 449 24.29 11.55 10.44
N VAL A 450 22.97 11.77 10.39
CA VAL A 450 22.34 12.94 11.04
C VAL A 450 21.91 12.66 12.49
N GLY A 451 22.13 11.45 12.99
CA GLY A 451 21.86 11.10 14.38
C GLY A 451 20.40 10.79 14.69
N VAL A 452 19.59 10.33 13.73
CA VAL A 452 18.25 9.81 14.04
C VAL A 452 18.39 8.61 14.99
N PRO A 453 17.78 8.63 16.19
CA PRO A 453 17.92 7.55 17.15
C PRO A 453 17.30 6.25 16.66
N ARG A 454 17.75 5.13 17.23
CA ARG A 454 17.05 3.85 17.13
C ARG A 454 16.29 3.56 18.40
N ILE A 455 15.08 3.04 18.24
CA ILE A 455 14.24 2.57 19.36
C ILE A 455 14.66 1.15 19.78
N ILE A 456 15.38 0.44 18.91
CA ILE A 456 15.92 -0.90 19.18
C ILE A 456 17.46 -0.84 19.15
N GLY A 457 18.11 -1.27 20.23
CA GLY A 457 19.54 -1.58 20.19
C GLY A 457 19.80 -2.76 19.24
N LYS A 458 20.92 -2.74 18.50
CA LYS A 458 21.29 -3.86 17.62
C LYS A 458 21.50 -5.16 18.38
#